data_AF-A0A7R8ZQJ5-F1
#
_entry.id   AF-A0A7R8ZQJ5-F1
#
_cell.length_a   1.000
_cell.length_b   1.000
_cell.length_c   1.000
_cell.angle_alpha   90.00
_cell.angle_beta   90.00
_cell.angle_gamma   90.00
#
_symmetry.space_group_name_H-M   'P 1'
#
loop_
_entity.id
_entity.type
_entity.pdbx_description
1 polymer ?
#
loop_
_entity_poly.entity_id
_entity_poly.type
_entity_poly.pdbx_seq_one_letter_code
_entity_poly.pdbx_strand_id
1 'polypeptide(L)'
;ALKSGRNFFLKEKCPVDQCQFSHEKHDFATADVVIFKDQVPERPEGRSNQIWVLYMLECPFHTPHGKKNAVNWTATYRHDSDLVAPYAKWVYYDPAVKRKQVQKNYAAGKTKKVAWFVSNCHAKNGRLQYAKELSKYIDVDIYGVCGTKMCPRRDPKCFNLLNSDYKFYLAFENSNCRDYITEKLFQNGLSQNILPIVMGAHPEDYARATPVHSVIHVEDFVGPKELAEYLHHLDKNDDLYNQYFEWKGTGEMINTHFWCRLCAMAHEPSVTKSYDVNDWWRGNGACRKGSWMNEEMAAAMFWWRGRSPTEYDRT
;
A
#
# COMPACT_ATOMS: atom_id res chain seq x y z
N ALA A 1 -16.36 -8.81 10.92
CA ALA A 1 -15.53 -9.83 11.57
C ALA A 1 -15.84 -11.19 10.94
N LEU A 2 -14.87 -12.09 10.86
CA LEU A 2 -15.10 -13.46 10.39
C LEU A 2 -16.01 -14.16 11.40
N LYS A 3 -17.02 -14.90 10.92
CA LYS A 3 -17.89 -15.70 11.80
C LYS A 3 -17.16 -16.98 12.19
N SER A 4 -17.37 -17.45 13.41
CA SER A 4 -16.86 -18.75 13.87
C SER A 4 -17.39 -19.90 13.01
N GLY A 5 -16.65 -21.01 13.00
CA GLY A 5 -16.96 -22.23 12.25
C GLY A 5 -16.30 -22.30 10.87
N ARG A 6 -16.68 -23.33 10.11
CA ARG A 6 -16.09 -23.70 8.81
C ARG A 6 -16.71 -22.95 7.60
N ASN A 7 -17.84 -22.28 7.81
CA ASN A 7 -18.65 -21.70 6.73
C ASN A 7 -17.90 -20.73 5.80
N PHE A 8 -16.90 -20.01 6.32
CA PHE A 8 -16.06 -19.15 5.50
C PHE A 8 -15.36 -19.94 4.40
N PHE A 9 -14.70 -21.05 4.74
CA PHE A 9 -13.89 -21.83 3.81
C PHE A 9 -14.74 -22.51 2.72
N LEU A 10 -15.93 -22.99 3.09
CA LEU A 10 -16.90 -23.55 2.15
C LEU A 10 -17.43 -22.49 1.17
N LYS A 11 -17.78 -21.31 1.68
CA LYS A 11 -18.32 -20.22 0.86
C LYS A 11 -17.28 -19.66 -0.11
N GLU A 12 -16.04 -19.51 0.35
CA GLU A 12 -14.91 -19.06 -0.48
C GLU A 12 -14.37 -20.15 -1.40
N LYS A 13 -14.92 -21.38 -1.34
CA LYS A 13 -14.48 -22.53 -2.13
C LYS A 13 -12.97 -22.76 -2.02
N CYS A 14 -12.45 -22.67 -0.79
CA CYS A 14 -11.03 -22.90 -0.53
C CYS A 14 -10.65 -24.33 -0.97
N PRO A 15 -9.50 -24.54 -1.64
CA PRO A 15 -9.05 -25.89 -2.01
C PRO A 15 -8.82 -26.81 -0.80
N VAL A 16 -8.38 -26.22 0.32
CA VAL A 16 -8.32 -26.85 1.64
C VAL A 16 -9.31 -26.10 2.53
N ASP A 17 -10.28 -26.82 3.07
CA ASP A 17 -11.45 -26.22 3.73
C ASP A 17 -11.75 -26.83 5.10
N GLN A 18 -10.91 -27.72 5.61
CA GLN A 18 -11.10 -28.41 6.89
C GLN A 18 -10.74 -27.54 8.12
N CYS A 19 -10.47 -26.25 7.92
CA CYS A 19 -10.27 -25.30 9.02
C CYS A 19 -11.60 -24.75 9.56
N GLN A 20 -11.57 -24.32 10.82
CA GLN A 20 -12.66 -23.58 11.45
C GLN A 20 -12.12 -22.37 12.20
N PHE A 21 -12.85 -21.25 12.15
CA PHE A 21 -12.53 -20.10 12.99
C PHE A 21 -13.16 -20.24 14.37
N SER A 22 -12.43 -19.82 15.41
CA SER A 22 -12.98 -19.54 16.72
C SER A 22 -12.44 -18.21 17.26
N HIS A 23 -13.26 -17.53 18.06
CA HIS A 23 -12.90 -16.33 18.81
C HIS A 23 -12.98 -16.57 20.32
N GLU A 24 -13.29 -17.80 20.74
CA GLU A 24 -13.50 -18.15 22.12
C GLU A 24 -12.17 -18.40 22.83
N LYS A 25 -11.99 -17.81 24.02
CA LYS A 25 -10.74 -17.95 24.77
C LYS A 25 -10.43 -19.39 25.18
N HIS A 26 -11.46 -20.22 25.40
CA HIS A 26 -11.27 -21.60 25.83
C HIS A 26 -10.72 -22.51 24.71
N ASP A 27 -10.93 -22.14 23.44
CA ASP A 27 -10.37 -22.87 22.29
C ASP A 27 -8.88 -22.59 22.08
N PHE A 28 -8.33 -21.59 22.78
CA PHE A 28 -6.92 -21.23 22.66
C PHE A 28 -6.00 -22.41 22.94
N ALA A 29 -6.31 -23.27 23.90
CA ALA A 29 -5.43 -24.38 24.29
C ALA A 29 -5.40 -25.54 23.29
N THR A 30 -6.44 -25.67 22.46
CA THR A 30 -6.63 -26.77 21.52
C THR A 30 -6.49 -26.36 20.05
N ALA A 31 -6.44 -25.05 19.77
CA ALA A 31 -6.32 -24.53 18.41
C ALA A 31 -4.99 -24.92 17.75
N ASP A 32 -5.02 -25.42 16.52
CA ASP A 32 -3.79 -25.75 15.77
C ASP A 32 -2.99 -24.49 15.38
N VAL A 33 -3.70 -23.40 15.06
CA VAL A 33 -3.13 -22.11 14.65
C VAL A 33 -3.72 -20.99 15.49
N VAL A 34 -2.85 -20.16 16.07
CA VAL A 34 -3.24 -18.98 16.85
C VAL A 34 -2.71 -17.73 16.17
N ILE A 35 -3.59 -16.78 15.88
CA ILE A 35 -3.24 -15.54 15.18
C ILE A 35 -3.24 -14.37 16.14
N PHE A 36 -2.09 -13.73 16.27
CA PHE A 36 -1.88 -12.56 17.08
C PHE A 36 -1.94 -11.32 16.19
N LYS A 37 -3.13 -10.71 16.15
CA LYS A 37 -3.35 -9.48 15.40
C LYS A 37 -2.81 -8.26 16.15
N ASP A 38 -1.95 -7.48 15.49
CA ASP A 38 -1.41 -6.20 15.96
C ASP A 38 -0.66 -6.28 17.32
N GLN A 39 -0.28 -7.48 17.74
CA GLN A 39 0.40 -7.75 19.00
C GLN A 39 1.47 -8.83 18.79
N VAL A 40 2.61 -8.69 19.47
CA VAL A 40 3.61 -9.75 19.54
C VAL A 40 3.38 -10.54 20.81
N PRO A 41 3.09 -11.85 20.73
CA PRO A 41 2.78 -12.63 21.91
C PRO A 41 4.01 -12.92 22.76
N GLU A 42 3.77 -13.30 24.02
CA GLU A 42 4.78 -13.96 24.84
C GLU A 42 4.56 -15.47 24.80
N ARG A 43 5.48 -16.21 24.18
CA ARG A 43 5.39 -17.66 24.11
C ARG A 43 5.92 -18.27 25.42
N PRO A 44 5.12 -19.04 26.17
CA PRO A 44 5.61 -19.75 27.35
C PRO A 44 6.73 -20.74 26.99
N GLU A 45 7.65 -20.99 27.91
CA GLU A 45 8.67 -22.02 27.75
C GLU A 45 8.01 -23.41 27.73
N GLY A 46 8.06 -24.09 26.58
CA GLY A 46 7.44 -25.41 26.39
C GLY A 46 7.01 -25.63 24.94
N ARG A 47 7.20 -26.86 24.43
CA ARG A 47 6.79 -27.22 23.06
C ARG A 47 5.28 -27.43 23.01
N SER A 48 4.55 -26.37 22.67
CA SER A 48 3.21 -26.49 22.13
C SER A 48 3.27 -26.88 20.66
N ASN A 49 2.44 -27.83 20.22
CA ASN A 49 2.28 -28.22 18.81
C ASN A 49 1.55 -27.14 17.98
N GLN A 50 1.13 -26.06 18.63
CA GLN A 50 0.44 -24.94 17.99
C GLN A 50 1.38 -24.08 17.15
N ILE A 51 0.83 -23.55 16.07
CA ILE A 51 1.50 -22.59 15.19
C ILE A 51 1.06 -21.19 15.56
N TRP A 52 2.02 -20.37 16.02
CA TRP A 52 1.74 -19.00 16.45
C TRP A 52 2.05 -18.05 15.30
N VAL A 53 1.06 -17.29 14.84
CA VAL A 53 1.16 -16.43 13.65
C VAL A 53 1.09 -14.97 14.07
N LEU A 54 2.11 -14.19 13.72
CA LEU A 54 2.06 -12.74 13.84
C LEU A 54 1.27 -12.16 12.66
N TYR A 55 0.21 -11.40 12.92
CA TYR A 55 -0.56 -10.72 11.87
C TYR A 55 -0.56 -9.21 12.06
N MET A 56 0.10 -8.48 11.16
CA MET A 56 0.24 -7.02 11.23
C MET A 56 0.05 -6.39 9.85
N LEU A 57 -0.88 -5.44 9.74
CA LEU A 57 -1.06 -4.63 8.53
C LEU A 57 -0.59 -3.18 8.68
N GLU A 58 -0.36 -2.75 9.92
CA GLU A 58 0.22 -1.44 10.21
C GLU A 58 1.75 -1.50 10.18
N CYS A 59 2.44 -0.38 9.95
CA CYS A 59 3.89 -0.38 9.75
C CYS A 59 4.70 -0.65 11.04
N PRO A 60 6.01 -0.95 10.95
CA PRO A 60 6.90 -1.11 12.09
C PRO A 60 6.80 0.03 13.10
N PHE A 61 6.84 1.30 12.70
CA PHE A 61 6.78 2.43 13.64
C PHE A 61 5.47 2.54 14.44
N HIS A 62 4.43 1.82 14.05
CA HIS A 62 3.09 1.88 14.63
C HIS A 62 2.62 0.53 15.20
N THR A 63 3.54 -0.42 15.39
CA THR A 63 3.28 -1.73 15.98
C THR A 63 4.09 -1.90 17.28
N PRO A 64 3.71 -2.79 18.21
CA PRO A 64 4.46 -3.02 19.44
C PRO A 64 5.78 -3.76 19.21
N HIS A 65 6.72 -3.62 20.16
CA HIS A 65 7.88 -4.50 20.29
C HIS A 65 7.45 -5.82 20.92
N GLY A 66 8.25 -6.87 20.75
CA GLY A 66 8.00 -8.16 21.41
C GLY A 66 9.25 -8.91 21.78
N LYS A 67 9.09 -10.11 22.37
CA LYS A 67 10.21 -10.99 22.68
C LYS A 67 10.74 -11.66 21.41
N LYS A 68 12.04 -12.01 21.42
CA LYS A 68 12.63 -12.85 20.37
C LYS A 68 11.92 -14.21 20.36
N ASN A 69 11.85 -14.86 19.19
CA ASN A 69 11.37 -16.23 19.04
C ASN A 69 9.90 -16.44 19.48
N ALA A 70 9.10 -15.37 19.44
CA ALA A 70 7.72 -15.36 19.93
C ALA A 70 6.71 -16.09 19.02
N VAL A 71 7.00 -16.20 17.72
CA VAL A 71 6.06 -16.70 16.70
C VAL A 71 6.73 -17.70 15.76
N ASN A 72 5.91 -18.53 15.13
CA ASN A 72 6.31 -19.50 14.11
C ASN A 72 6.17 -18.96 12.69
N TRP A 73 5.11 -18.19 12.41
CA TRP A 73 4.87 -17.61 11.09
C TRP A 73 4.65 -16.10 11.18
N THR A 74 5.01 -15.40 10.11
CA THR A 74 4.69 -13.98 9.91
C THR A 74 3.66 -13.83 8.80
N ALA A 75 2.68 -12.96 9.03
CA ALA A 75 1.62 -12.65 8.09
C ALA A 75 1.42 -11.12 8.03
N THR A 76 2.16 -10.46 7.16
CA THR A 76 2.16 -8.99 7.04
C THR A 76 2.11 -8.55 5.59
N TYR A 77 2.08 -7.24 5.33
CA TYR A 77 2.18 -6.71 3.97
C TYR A 77 3.55 -6.96 3.32
N ARG A 78 4.61 -7.25 4.09
CA ARG A 78 5.95 -7.49 3.54
C ARG A 78 6.00 -8.77 2.72
N HIS A 79 6.67 -8.69 1.57
CA HIS A 79 6.79 -9.81 0.64
C HIS A 79 7.65 -10.96 1.18
N ASP A 80 8.48 -10.71 2.19
CA ASP A 80 9.30 -11.72 2.87
C ASP A 80 8.63 -12.31 4.13
N SER A 81 7.32 -12.11 4.29
CA SER A 81 6.53 -12.83 5.30
C SER A 81 6.27 -14.28 4.87
N ASP A 82 6.08 -15.21 5.82
CA ASP A 82 5.65 -16.58 5.49
C ASP A 82 4.33 -16.60 4.72
N LEU A 83 3.39 -15.75 5.13
CA LEU A 83 2.11 -15.57 4.46
C LEU A 83 1.87 -14.09 4.17
N VAL A 84 2.24 -13.66 2.97
CA VAL A 84 2.07 -12.27 2.53
C VAL A 84 0.58 -11.88 2.50
N ALA A 85 0.25 -10.78 3.17
CA ALA A 85 -1.08 -10.20 3.32
C ALA A 85 -1.09 -8.75 2.79
N PRO A 86 -0.97 -8.53 1.47
CA PRO A 86 -0.95 -7.18 0.91
C PRO A 86 -2.36 -6.57 0.96
N TYR A 87 -2.45 -5.24 0.99
CA TYR A 87 -3.74 -4.53 0.94
C TYR A 87 -4.48 -4.77 -0.38
N ALA A 88 -3.74 -4.96 -1.47
CA ALA A 88 -4.26 -5.41 -2.75
C ALA A 88 -3.15 -6.07 -3.57
N LYS A 89 -3.53 -6.82 -4.61
CA LYS A 89 -2.60 -7.41 -5.58
C LYS A 89 -3.12 -7.18 -6.99
N TRP A 90 -2.36 -6.43 -7.79
CA TRP A 90 -2.64 -6.28 -9.22
C TRP A 90 -2.10 -7.49 -10.00
N VAL A 91 -2.86 -7.95 -10.99
CA VAL A 91 -2.43 -8.94 -11.97
C VAL A 91 -2.89 -8.53 -13.37
N TYR A 92 -2.03 -8.71 -14.35
CA TYR A 92 -2.38 -8.56 -15.76
C TYR A 92 -3.14 -9.79 -16.26
N TYR A 93 -4.12 -9.58 -17.13
CA TYR A 93 -4.79 -10.69 -17.84
C TYR A 93 -3.82 -11.36 -18.81
N ASP A 94 -3.01 -10.55 -19.50
CA ASP A 94 -1.90 -10.98 -20.33
C ASP A 94 -0.65 -10.18 -19.93
N PRO A 95 0.41 -10.82 -19.40
CA PRO A 95 1.65 -10.15 -19.04
C PRO A 95 2.34 -9.37 -20.17
N ALA A 96 2.06 -9.70 -21.44
CA ALA A 96 2.57 -8.99 -22.62
C ALA A 96 1.79 -7.70 -22.92
N VAL A 97 0.53 -7.59 -22.48
CA VAL A 97 -0.34 -6.44 -22.75
C VAL A 97 -0.50 -5.61 -21.49
N LYS A 98 0.42 -4.66 -21.28
CA LYS A 98 0.45 -3.81 -20.07
C LYS A 98 -0.23 -2.45 -20.23
N ARG A 99 -0.42 -2.01 -21.47
CA ARG A 99 -1.03 -0.73 -21.86
C ARG A 99 -1.98 -0.99 -23.03
N LYS A 100 -3.06 -0.22 -23.11
CA LYS A 100 -3.98 -0.21 -24.25
C LYS A 100 -4.51 1.20 -24.50
N GLN A 101 -4.95 1.44 -25.73
CA GLN A 101 -5.54 2.72 -26.13
C GLN A 101 -6.75 3.08 -25.25
N VAL A 102 -6.70 4.29 -24.68
CA VAL A 102 -7.73 4.82 -23.81
C VAL A 102 -8.82 5.48 -24.65
N GLN A 103 -10.04 4.95 -24.60
CA GLN A 103 -11.20 5.51 -25.31
C GLN A 103 -11.87 6.65 -24.52
N LYS A 104 -11.65 6.71 -23.20
CA LYS A 104 -12.28 7.67 -22.29
C LYS A 104 -11.27 8.74 -21.91
N ASN A 105 -11.58 10.01 -22.14
CA ASN A 105 -10.80 11.10 -21.53
C ASN A 105 -11.09 11.16 -20.01
N TYR A 106 -10.13 10.70 -19.20
CA TYR A 106 -10.17 10.73 -17.74
C TYR A 106 -9.95 12.12 -17.15
N ALA A 107 -9.45 13.10 -17.92
CA ALA A 107 -9.35 14.50 -17.50
C ALA A 107 -10.64 15.29 -17.71
N ALA A 108 -11.51 14.85 -18.63
CA ALA A 108 -12.72 15.58 -19.00
C ALA A 108 -13.62 15.89 -17.80
N GLY A 109 -13.99 17.16 -17.65
CA GLY A 109 -14.86 17.65 -16.57
C GLY A 109 -14.18 17.89 -15.22
N LYS A 110 -12.93 17.45 -15.03
CA LYS A 110 -12.18 17.69 -13.79
C LYS A 110 -11.60 19.09 -13.77
N THR A 111 -12.02 19.90 -12.81
CA THR A 111 -11.57 21.31 -12.66
C THR A 111 -10.58 21.50 -11.52
N LYS A 112 -10.62 20.65 -10.49
CA LYS A 112 -9.75 20.71 -9.32
C LYS A 112 -8.47 19.91 -9.55
N LYS A 113 -7.38 20.35 -8.93
CA LYS A 113 -6.05 19.76 -9.15
C LYS A 113 -5.80 18.58 -8.24
N VAL A 114 -5.45 18.82 -6.98
CA VAL A 114 -5.00 17.78 -6.06
C VAL A 114 -5.95 17.64 -4.87
N ALA A 115 -6.38 16.41 -4.57
CA ALA A 115 -7.08 16.08 -3.34
C ALA A 115 -6.19 15.24 -2.41
N TRP A 116 -6.34 15.42 -1.10
CA TRP A 116 -5.71 14.56 -0.10
C TRP A 116 -6.64 14.26 1.06
N PHE A 117 -6.88 12.97 1.34
CA PHE A 117 -7.70 12.55 2.48
C PHE A 117 -6.78 12.10 3.62
N VAL A 118 -6.76 12.84 4.73
CA VAL A 118 -5.81 12.62 5.81
C VAL A 118 -6.40 12.94 7.18
N SER A 119 -6.08 12.11 8.16
CA SER A 119 -6.49 12.30 9.56
C SER A 119 -5.39 12.12 10.59
N ASN A 120 -4.25 11.52 10.21
CA ASN A 120 -3.06 11.49 11.07
C ASN A 120 -2.12 12.62 10.65
N CYS A 121 -2.18 13.73 11.38
CA CYS A 121 -1.44 14.96 11.10
C CYS A 121 0.01 14.94 11.62
N HIS A 122 0.33 13.97 12.47
CA HIS A 122 1.62 13.87 13.16
C HIS A 122 2.45 12.68 12.69
N ALA A 123 2.20 12.22 11.45
CA ALA A 123 3.03 11.23 10.79
C ALA A 123 4.48 11.72 10.70
N LYS A 124 5.44 10.85 11.07
CA LYS A 124 6.86 11.21 11.21
C LYS A 124 7.66 11.03 9.91
N ASN A 125 6.99 10.96 8.77
CA ASN A 125 7.62 10.80 7.45
C ASN A 125 7.60 12.08 6.59
N GLY A 126 7.22 13.22 7.16
CA GLY A 126 7.24 14.51 6.45
C GLY A 126 6.07 14.76 5.49
N ARG A 127 5.13 13.82 5.36
CA ARG A 127 4.04 13.90 4.36
C ARG A 127 3.17 15.16 4.45
N LEU A 128 2.94 15.67 5.68
CA LEU A 128 2.13 16.88 5.88
C LEU A 128 2.91 18.13 5.47
N GLN A 129 4.21 18.17 5.79
CA GLN A 129 5.12 19.23 5.37
C GLN A 129 5.23 19.25 3.84
N TYR A 130 5.41 18.08 3.23
CA TYR A 130 5.47 17.95 1.77
C TYR A 130 4.18 18.43 1.10
N ALA A 131 3.01 17.99 1.58
CA ALA A 131 1.73 18.42 1.03
C ALA A 131 1.52 19.94 1.17
N LYS A 132 1.88 20.54 2.31
CA LYS A 132 1.83 21.99 2.52
C LYS A 132 2.79 22.76 1.63
N GLU A 133 3.98 22.23 1.39
CA GLU A 133 4.94 22.84 0.47
C GLU A 133 4.43 22.77 -0.97
N LEU A 134 3.88 21.64 -1.38
CA LEU A 134 3.23 21.46 -2.68
C LEU A 134 2.08 22.45 -2.88
N SER A 135 1.28 22.72 -1.83
CA SER A 135 0.17 23.69 -1.86
C SER A 135 0.58 25.13 -2.23
N LYS A 136 1.87 25.48 -2.15
CA LYS A 136 2.37 26.80 -2.58
C LYS A 136 2.45 26.93 -4.10
N TYR A 137 2.47 25.82 -4.82
CA TYR A 137 2.75 25.77 -6.26
C TYR A 137 1.59 25.20 -7.09
N ILE A 138 0.68 24.45 -6.46
CA ILE A 138 -0.54 23.91 -7.09
C ILE A 138 -1.65 23.79 -6.03
N ASP A 139 -2.90 23.94 -6.42
CA ASP A 139 -4.04 23.83 -5.50
C ASP A 139 -4.16 22.41 -4.93
N VAL A 140 -4.03 22.31 -3.59
CA VAL A 140 -4.19 21.05 -2.84
C VAL A 140 -5.31 21.20 -1.83
N ASP A 141 -6.38 20.45 -2.07
CA ASP A 141 -7.51 20.36 -1.15
C ASP A 141 -7.31 19.24 -0.13
N ILE A 142 -7.09 19.63 1.13
CA ILE A 142 -6.84 18.71 2.24
C ILE A 142 -8.15 18.44 3.00
N TYR A 143 -8.60 17.19 2.96
CA TYR A 143 -9.80 16.70 3.63
C TYR A 143 -9.46 15.92 4.90
N GLY A 144 -10.30 16.11 5.93
CA GLY A 144 -10.17 15.48 7.24
C GLY A 144 -9.56 16.43 8.27
N VAL A 145 -9.24 15.91 9.44
CA VAL A 145 -8.83 16.73 10.60
C VAL A 145 -7.52 17.50 10.41
N CYS A 146 -6.75 17.21 9.36
CA CYS A 146 -5.52 17.96 9.05
C CYS A 146 -5.71 19.10 8.06
N GLY A 147 -6.93 19.31 7.57
CA GLY A 147 -7.26 20.34 6.58
C GLY A 147 -8.57 21.05 6.91
N THR A 148 -9.06 21.83 5.94
CA THR A 148 -10.28 22.65 6.10
C THR A 148 -11.51 22.02 5.46
N LYS A 149 -11.34 20.96 4.66
CA LYS A 149 -12.44 20.26 3.99
C LYS A 149 -12.84 18.99 4.75
N MET A 150 -14.10 18.58 4.60
CA MET A 150 -14.61 17.37 5.24
C MET A 150 -15.06 16.34 4.21
N CYS A 151 -14.61 15.11 4.44
CA CYS A 151 -15.04 13.92 3.74
C CYS A 151 -15.09 12.79 4.79
N PRO A 152 -16.29 12.41 5.26
CA PRO A 152 -16.41 11.33 6.23
C PRO A 152 -15.86 10.02 5.69
N ARG A 153 -15.18 9.25 6.55
CA ARG A 153 -14.66 7.94 6.17
C ARG A 153 -15.78 7.05 5.64
N ARG A 154 -15.52 6.38 4.51
CA ARG A 154 -16.45 5.45 3.84
C ARG A 154 -17.71 6.09 3.26
N ASP A 155 -17.81 7.41 3.20
CA ASP A 155 -18.89 8.05 2.45
C ASP A 155 -18.64 7.85 0.94
N PRO A 156 -19.53 7.17 0.20
CA PRO A 156 -19.38 6.98 -1.24
C PRO A 156 -19.27 8.29 -2.02
N LYS A 157 -19.86 9.39 -1.51
CA LYS A 157 -19.78 10.72 -2.14
C LYS A 157 -18.35 11.23 -2.24
N CYS A 158 -17.49 10.85 -1.30
CA CYS A 158 -16.08 11.21 -1.35
C CYS A 158 -15.34 10.55 -2.51
N PHE A 159 -15.65 9.29 -2.81
CA PHE A 159 -15.07 8.62 -3.98
C PHE A 159 -15.61 9.21 -5.28
N ASN A 160 -16.90 9.57 -5.33
CA ASN A 160 -17.48 10.27 -6.48
C ASN A 160 -16.75 11.59 -6.74
N LEU A 161 -16.48 12.38 -5.70
CA LEU A 161 -15.70 13.60 -5.78
C LEU A 161 -14.31 13.38 -6.40
N LEU A 162 -13.57 12.33 -5.97
CA LEU A 162 -12.29 11.99 -6.60
C LEU A 162 -12.45 11.62 -8.08
N ASN A 163 -13.53 10.91 -8.42
CA ASN A 163 -13.82 10.50 -9.79
C ASN A 163 -14.19 11.66 -10.71
N SER A 164 -14.93 12.68 -10.24
CA SER A 164 -15.49 13.74 -11.08
C SER A 164 -14.70 15.04 -11.06
N ASP A 165 -14.12 15.42 -9.93
CA ASP A 165 -13.68 16.80 -9.73
C ASP A 165 -12.16 16.97 -9.84
N TYR A 166 -11.39 15.98 -9.39
CA TYR A 166 -9.94 16.10 -9.19
C TYR A 166 -9.12 15.31 -10.21
N LYS A 167 -8.03 15.88 -10.72
CA LYS A 167 -7.06 15.18 -11.56
C LYS A 167 -6.10 14.30 -10.75
N PHE A 168 -5.66 14.75 -9.57
CA PHE A 168 -4.62 14.08 -8.81
C PHE A 168 -5.04 13.78 -7.36
N TYR A 169 -4.52 12.69 -6.80
CA TYR A 169 -4.76 12.29 -5.42
C TYR A 169 -3.46 11.99 -4.68
N LEU A 170 -3.24 12.60 -3.51
CA LEU A 170 -2.08 12.26 -2.67
C LEU A 170 -2.35 10.95 -1.91
N ALA A 171 -1.80 9.84 -2.41
CA ALA A 171 -1.83 8.53 -1.77
C ALA A 171 -0.65 8.36 -0.80
N PHE A 172 -0.47 9.33 0.11
CA PHE A 172 0.70 9.37 1.01
C PHE A 172 0.53 8.48 2.24
N GLU A 173 1.46 7.55 2.41
CA GLU A 173 1.53 6.70 3.58
C GLU A 173 1.96 7.44 4.83
N ASN A 174 1.69 6.87 6.01
CA ASN A 174 2.03 7.49 7.29
C ASN A 174 3.50 7.29 7.69
N SER A 175 4.22 6.42 6.98
CA SER A 175 5.58 5.98 7.27
C SER A 175 6.28 5.57 6.00
N ASN A 176 7.61 5.75 5.96
CA ASN A 176 8.43 5.32 4.84
C ASN A 176 9.02 3.95 5.18
N CYS A 177 8.33 2.89 4.76
CA CYS A 177 8.65 1.50 5.08
C CYS A 177 8.60 0.65 3.82
N ARG A 178 9.57 -0.26 3.68
CA ARG A 178 9.61 -1.25 2.60
C ARG A 178 8.28 -1.98 2.51
N ASP A 179 7.76 -2.18 1.30
CA ASP A 179 6.49 -2.85 1.00
C ASP A 179 5.20 -2.21 1.55
N TYR A 180 5.28 -1.13 2.35
CA TYR A 180 4.11 -0.55 3.03
C TYR A 180 3.27 0.30 2.07
N ILE A 181 2.32 -0.33 1.39
CA ILE A 181 1.39 0.29 0.43
C ILE A 181 -0.03 -0.15 0.79
N THR A 182 -0.92 0.81 1.00
CA THR A 182 -2.21 0.57 1.69
C THR A 182 -3.43 0.93 0.85
N GLU A 183 -4.61 1.00 1.49
CA GLU A 183 -5.86 1.46 0.89
C GLU A 183 -5.76 2.85 0.26
N LYS A 184 -4.82 3.69 0.72
CA LYS A 184 -4.61 5.04 0.19
C LYS A 184 -4.28 5.01 -1.29
N LEU A 185 -3.43 4.08 -1.72
CA LEU A 185 -3.18 3.88 -3.14
C LEU A 185 -4.28 3.07 -3.79
N PHE A 186 -4.58 1.89 -3.24
CA PHE A 186 -5.38 0.92 -3.97
C PHE A 186 -6.87 1.30 -4.04
N GLN A 187 -7.47 1.69 -2.91
CA GLN A 187 -8.89 2.02 -2.83
C GLN A 187 -9.15 3.48 -3.22
N ASN A 188 -8.36 4.42 -2.68
CA ASN A 188 -8.61 5.84 -2.91
C ASN A 188 -7.97 6.37 -4.21
N GLY A 189 -6.94 5.70 -4.72
CA GLY A 189 -6.26 6.02 -5.97
C GLY A 189 -6.71 5.14 -7.14
N LEU A 190 -6.06 3.99 -7.32
CA LEU A 190 -6.19 3.15 -8.52
C LEU A 190 -7.62 2.63 -8.80
N SER A 191 -8.41 2.37 -7.75
CA SER A 191 -9.82 1.99 -7.91
C SER A 191 -10.73 3.14 -8.35
N GLN A 192 -10.21 4.36 -8.40
CA GLN A 192 -10.90 5.56 -8.88
C GLN A 192 -10.38 6.00 -10.26
N ASN A 193 -11.01 7.01 -10.83
CA ASN A 193 -10.66 7.67 -12.08
C ASN A 193 -9.81 8.92 -11.79
N ILE A 194 -8.71 8.73 -11.07
CA ILE A 194 -7.81 9.80 -10.60
C ILE A 194 -6.37 9.31 -10.66
N LEU A 195 -5.41 10.20 -10.92
CA LEU A 195 -3.99 9.85 -10.96
C LEU A 195 -3.37 9.93 -9.54
N PRO A 196 -2.93 8.80 -8.94
CA PRO A 196 -2.34 8.82 -7.61
C PRO A 196 -0.89 9.33 -7.62
N ILE A 197 -0.58 10.19 -6.67
CA ILE A 197 0.78 10.63 -6.33
C ILE A 197 1.17 9.95 -5.02
N VAL A 198 2.24 9.17 -5.02
CA VAL A 198 2.59 8.25 -3.93
C VAL A 198 3.84 8.70 -3.16
N MET A 199 3.82 8.40 -1.86
CA MET A 199 4.94 8.59 -0.92
C MET A 199 4.83 7.52 0.16
N GLY A 200 5.93 6.85 0.50
CA GLY A 200 5.96 5.85 1.56
C GLY A 200 7.01 4.77 1.32
N ALA A 201 6.59 3.71 0.63
CA ALA A 201 7.46 2.59 0.27
C ALA A 201 8.55 2.99 -0.74
N HIS A 202 9.48 2.07 -1.04
CA HIS A 202 10.51 2.30 -2.05
C HIS A 202 9.87 2.44 -3.44
N PRO A 203 10.43 3.23 -4.38
CA PRO A 203 9.92 3.30 -5.75
C PRO A 203 9.75 1.92 -6.41
N GLU A 204 10.69 1.00 -6.17
CA GLU A 204 10.61 -0.39 -6.67
C GLU A 204 9.44 -1.19 -6.06
N ASP A 205 9.03 -0.88 -4.83
CA ASP A 205 7.87 -1.52 -4.20
C ASP A 205 6.59 -1.07 -4.90
N TYR A 206 6.47 0.21 -5.22
CA TYR A 206 5.35 0.73 -6.03
C TYR A 206 5.37 0.16 -7.45
N ALA A 207 6.53 0.08 -8.10
CA ALA A 207 6.65 -0.48 -9.44
C ALA A 207 6.21 -1.95 -9.50
N ARG A 208 6.49 -2.73 -8.44
CA ARG A 208 6.03 -4.12 -8.32
C ARG A 208 4.54 -4.23 -7.99
N ALA A 209 4.01 -3.33 -7.16
CA ALA A 209 2.65 -3.41 -6.63
C ALA A 209 1.57 -2.81 -7.55
N THR A 210 1.96 -2.04 -8.56
CA THR A 210 1.04 -1.25 -9.39
C THR A 210 1.14 -1.63 -10.87
N PRO A 211 0.09 -1.37 -11.67
CA PRO A 211 0.24 -1.39 -13.11
C PRO A 211 1.33 -0.39 -13.56
N VAL A 212 2.07 -0.76 -14.60
CA VAL A 212 3.06 0.12 -15.25
C VAL A 212 2.44 1.48 -15.58
N HIS A 213 3.16 2.56 -15.27
CA HIS A 213 2.79 3.93 -15.58
C HIS A 213 1.40 4.33 -15.03
N SER A 214 1.08 3.90 -13.81
CA SER A 214 -0.23 4.17 -13.17
C SER A 214 -0.17 5.15 -12.00
N VAL A 215 1.02 5.56 -11.56
CA VAL A 215 1.26 6.43 -10.41
C VAL A 215 2.41 7.39 -10.68
N ILE A 216 2.46 8.50 -9.92
CA ILE A 216 3.58 9.42 -9.86
C ILE A 216 4.26 9.26 -8.50
N HIS A 217 5.56 8.99 -8.44
CA HIS A 217 6.27 8.91 -7.17
C HIS A 217 6.92 10.25 -6.82
N VAL A 218 6.76 10.74 -5.57
CA VAL A 218 7.30 12.05 -5.17
C VAL A 218 8.82 12.15 -5.27
N GLU A 219 9.52 11.03 -5.11
CA GLU A 219 10.99 10.95 -5.21
C GLU A 219 11.49 10.92 -6.66
N ASP A 220 10.60 10.91 -7.65
CA ASP A 220 10.97 11.15 -9.05
C ASP A 220 11.25 12.65 -9.30
N PHE A 221 11.12 13.51 -8.29
CA PHE A 221 11.30 14.95 -8.39
C PHE A 221 12.26 15.44 -7.30
N VAL A 222 13.03 16.49 -7.60
CA VAL A 222 13.92 17.17 -6.66
C VAL A 222 13.14 17.71 -5.46
N GLY A 223 11.87 18.06 -5.67
CA GLY A 223 10.97 18.43 -4.58
C GLY A 223 9.58 18.87 -5.04
N PRO A 224 8.76 19.40 -4.11
CA PRO A 224 7.36 19.73 -4.35
C PRO A 224 7.14 20.74 -5.49
N LYS A 225 8.07 21.68 -5.71
CA LYS A 225 7.96 22.67 -6.78
C LYS A 225 8.03 22.03 -8.17
N GLU A 226 9.03 21.19 -8.40
CA GLU A 226 9.21 20.50 -9.69
C GLU A 226 8.06 19.50 -9.93
N LEU A 227 7.62 18.81 -8.88
CA LEU A 227 6.39 18.00 -8.96
C LEU A 227 5.20 18.86 -9.39
N ALA A 228 4.98 20.03 -8.80
CA ALA A 228 3.87 20.91 -9.19
C ALA A 228 3.97 21.37 -10.65
N GLU A 229 5.17 21.70 -11.14
CA GLU A 229 5.41 22.06 -12.54
C GLU A 229 5.01 20.91 -13.48
N TYR A 230 5.37 19.67 -13.12
CA TYR A 230 4.94 18.48 -13.86
C TYR A 230 3.42 18.26 -13.82
N LEU A 231 2.79 18.43 -12.67
CA LEU A 231 1.34 18.31 -12.54
C LEU A 231 0.59 19.37 -13.36
N HIS A 232 1.10 20.61 -13.43
CA HIS A 232 0.55 21.65 -14.32
C HIS A 232 0.74 21.32 -15.80
N HIS A 233 1.83 20.62 -16.16
CA HIS A 233 2.04 20.15 -17.52
C HIS A 233 1.00 19.09 -17.91
N LEU A 234 0.78 18.09 -17.06
CA LEU A 234 -0.27 17.07 -17.25
C LEU A 234 -1.67 17.69 -17.23
N ASP A 235 -1.91 18.70 -16.39
CA ASP A 235 -3.20 19.37 -16.31
C ASP A 235 -3.58 20.07 -17.63
N LYS A 236 -2.60 20.62 -18.34
CA LYS A 236 -2.79 21.33 -19.62
C LYS A 236 -2.80 20.42 -20.83
N ASN A 237 -2.40 19.16 -20.67
CA ASN A 237 -2.30 18.19 -21.76
C ASN A 237 -3.05 16.90 -21.39
N ASP A 238 -4.30 16.84 -21.83
CA ASP A 238 -5.16 15.68 -21.59
C ASP A 238 -4.59 14.40 -22.20
N ASP A 239 -3.89 14.45 -23.34
CA ASP A 239 -3.29 13.25 -23.93
C ASP A 239 -2.24 12.66 -23.00
N LEU A 240 -1.30 13.47 -22.50
CA LEU A 240 -0.28 13.04 -21.53
C LEU A 240 -0.92 12.54 -20.23
N TYR A 241 -1.93 13.24 -19.71
CA TYR A 241 -2.64 12.79 -18.52
C TYR A 241 -3.33 11.44 -18.73
N ASN A 242 -3.91 11.20 -19.91
CA ASN A 242 -4.60 9.94 -20.21
C ASN A 242 -3.66 8.75 -20.42
N GLN A 243 -2.37 8.97 -20.73
CA GLN A 243 -1.39 7.87 -20.80
C GLN A 243 -1.29 7.11 -19.47
N TYR A 244 -1.44 7.81 -18.34
CA TYR A 244 -1.48 7.21 -16.99
C TYR A 244 -2.68 6.29 -16.72
N PHE A 245 -3.63 6.20 -17.67
CA PHE A 245 -4.82 5.36 -17.57
C PHE A 245 -4.84 4.22 -18.60
N GLU A 246 -3.81 4.09 -19.43
CA GLU A 246 -3.70 3.03 -20.45
C GLU A 246 -3.60 1.62 -19.86
N TRP A 247 -3.24 1.50 -18.59
CA TRP A 247 -3.29 0.22 -17.88
C TRP A 247 -4.72 -0.25 -17.60
N LYS A 248 -5.73 0.64 -17.59
CA LYS A 248 -7.09 0.27 -17.17
C LYS A 248 -7.68 -0.77 -18.11
N GLY A 249 -8.10 -1.90 -17.55
CA GLY A 249 -8.65 -3.03 -18.30
C GLY A 249 -7.61 -3.86 -19.06
N THR A 250 -6.35 -3.82 -18.62
CA THR A 250 -5.30 -4.80 -18.97
C THR A 250 -5.13 -5.88 -17.87
N GLY A 251 -5.81 -5.70 -16.75
CA GLY A 251 -5.74 -6.56 -15.58
C GLY A 251 -6.79 -6.20 -14.55
N GLU A 252 -6.64 -6.77 -13.36
CA GLU A 252 -7.52 -6.53 -12.23
C GLU A 252 -6.80 -6.61 -10.88
N MET A 253 -7.47 -6.10 -9.85
CA MET A 253 -7.09 -6.34 -8.46
C MET A 253 -7.73 -7.63 -7.98
N ILE A 254 -6.92 -8.59 -7.55
CA ILE A 254 -7.40 -9.89 -7.10
C ILE A 254 -7.46 -10.02 -5.59
N ASN A 255 -8.40 -10.83 -5.12
CA ASN A 255 -8.37 -11.37 -3.77
C ASN A 255 -7.25 -12.42 -3.69
N THR A 256 -6.31 -12.25 -2.75
CA THR A 256 -5.23 -13.24 -2.55
C THR A 256 -5.68 -14.46 -1.75
N HIS A 257 -6.96 -14.52 -1.34
CA HIS A 257 -7.55 -15.61 -0.56
C HIS A 257 -6.71 -15.98 0.68
N PHE A 258 -6.29 -14.95 1.44
CA PHE A 258 -5.40 -15.08 2.60
C PHE A 258 -5.78 -16.24 3.53
N TRP A 259 -7.06 -16.33 3.90
CA TRP A 259 -7.56 -17.35 4.82
C TRP A 259 -7.53 -18.76 4.22
N CYS A 260 -7.83 -18.93 2.92
CA CYS A 260 -7.68 -20.22 2.25
C CYS A 260 -6.21 -20.66 2.22
N ARG A 261 -5.29 -19.73 1.91
CA ARG A 261 -3.85 -19.99 1.92
C ARG A 261 -3.35 -20.38 3.30
N LEU A 262 -3.78 -19.66 4.34
CA LEU A 262 -3.45 -20.02 5.73
C LEU A 262 -3.96 -21.42 6.10
N CYS A 263 -5.19 -21.75 5.71
CA CYS A 263 -5.75 -23.06 5.97
C CYS A 263 -4.96 -24.18 5.28
N ALA A 264 -4.59 -23.98 4.01
CA ALA A 264 -3.74 -24.93 3.29
C ALA A 264 -2.37 -25.08 3.97
N MET A 265 -1.72 -23.97 4.34
CA MET A 265 -0.43 -24.01 5.06
C MET A 265 -0.52 -24.74 6.39
N ALA A 266 -1.62 -24.62 7.12
CA ALA A 266 -1.84 -25.29 8.40
C ALA A 266 -1.94 -26.82 8.29
N HIS A 267 -2.29 -27.34 7.10
CA HIS A 267 -2.40 -28.78 6.84
C HIS A 267 -1.11 -29.40 6.32
N GLU A 268 -0.07 -28.61 6.07
CA GLU A 268 1.25 -29.10 5.67
C GLU A 268 2.12 -29.41 6.89
N PRO A 269 3.02 -30.41 6.83
CA PRO A 269 4.01 -30.65 7.87
C PRO A 269 4.83 -29.38 8.15
N SER A 270 4.65 -28.81 9.34
CA SER A 270 5.27 -27.53 9.67
C SER A 270 6.75 -27.70 10.02
N VAL A 271 7.62 -26.97 9.30
CA VAL A 271 8.99 -26.72 9.75
C VAL A 271 8.92 -25.70 10.87
N THR A 272 9.45 -26.05 12.05
CA THR A 272 9.50 -25.11 13.18
C THR A 272 10.45 -23.96 12.82
N LYS A 273 9.87 -22.81 12.43
CA LYS A 273 10.60 -21.56 12.26
C LYS A 273 10.52 -20.73 13.55
N SER A 274 11.54 -19.93 13.77
CA SER A 274 11.61 -18.97 14.85
C SER A 274 12.29 -17.70 14.36
N TYR A 275 11.76 -16.55 14.75
CA TYR A 275 12.22 -15.26 14.29
C TYR A 275 12.64 -14.38 15.45
N ASP A 276 13.73 -13.65 15.29
CA ASP A 276 13.84 -12.36 15.96
C ASP A 276 12.93 -11.36 15.23
N VAL A 277 11.66 -11.33 15.66
CA VAL A 277 10.63 -10.48 15.06
C VAL A 277 11.06 -9.02 15.05
N ASN A 278 11.78 -8.54 16.08
CA ASN A 278 12.19 -7.14 16.10
C ASN A 278 13.27 -6.86 15.06
N ASP A 279 14.27 -7.73 14.94
CA ASP A 279 15.32 -7.58 13.95
C ASP A 279 14.75 -7.66 12.52
N TRP A 280 13.92 -8.68 12.24
CA TRP A 280 13.28 -8.79 10.94
C TRP A 280 12.35 -7.61 10.65
N TRP A 281 11.42 -7.26 11.55
CA TRP A 281 10.36 -6.28 11.31
C TRP A 281 10.83 -4.82 11.39
N ARG A 282 11.83 -4.53 12.23
CA ARG A 282 12.27 -3.17 12.58
C ARG A 282 13.75 -2.92 12.30
N GLY A 283 14.48 -3.93 11.85
CA GLY A 283 15.91 -3.83 11.58
C GLY A 283 16.22 -2.88 10.41
N ASN A 284 17.51 -2.81 10.10
CA ASN A 284 18.02 -1.89 9.08
C ASN A 284 17.34 -2.13 7.72
N GLY A 285 16.91 -1.05 7.08
CA GLY A 285 16.22 -1.09 5.79
C GLY A 285 14.72 -1.39 5.85
N ALA A 286 14.14 -1.73 7.01
CA ALA A 286 12.70 -1.96 7.12
C ALA A 286 11.89 -0.67 6.99
N CYS A 287 12.28 0.37 7.72
CA CYS A 287 11.72 1.71 7.63
C CYS A 287 12.80 2.76 7.84
N ARG A 288 12.55 3.99 7.36
CA ARG A 288 13.46 5.10 7.58
C ARG A 288 12.73 6.42 7.77
N LYS A 289 13.40 7.39 8.40
CA LYS A 289 12.77 8.66 8.85
C LYS A 289 12.70 9.75 7.76
N GLY A 290 13.47 9.65 6.67
CA GLY A 290 13.70 10.73 5.67
C GLY A 290 13.31 10.41 4.21
N SER A 291 14.21 10.68 3.24
CA SER A 291 14.29 10.34 1.79
C SER A 291 14.78 8.91 1.40
N TRP A 292 14.29 8.16 0.36
CA TRP A 292 14.92 6.88 -0.10
C TRP A 292 16.08 7.26 -0.99
N MET A 293 15.97 8.44 -1.61
CA MET A 293 17.10 9.21 -2.08
C MET A 293 18.08 9.45 -0.93
N ASN A 294 19.26 8.87 -1.03
CA ASN A 294 20.43 9.34 -0.29
C ASN A 294 21.01 10.58 -1.02
N GLU A 295 21.91 11.33 -0.36
CA GLU A 295 22.49 12.56 -0.92
C GLU A 295 23.27 12.32 -2.23
N GLU A 296 23.90 11.15 -2.38
CA GLU A 296 24.62 10.76 -3.60
C GLU A 296 23.68 10.47 -4.79
N MET A 297 22.53 9.84 -4.57
CA MET A 297 21.51 9.60 -5.59
C MET A 297 20.79 10.89 -5.98
N ALA A 298 20.53 11.78 -5.01
CA ALA A 298 20.03 13.11 -5.30
C ALA A 298 21.04 13.88 -6.17
N ALA A 299 22.33 13.84 -5.83
CA ALA A 299 23.39 14.42 -6.64
C ALA A 299 23.48 13.77 -8.04
N ALA A 300 23.43 12.45 -8.15
CA ALA A 300 23.46 11.73 -9.43
C ALA A 300 22.25 12.05 -10.33
N MET A 301 21.06 12.25 -9.75
CA MET A 301 19.90 12.76 -10.48
C MET A 301 20.13 14.17 -11.03
N PHE A 302 20.79 15.06 -10.29
CA PHE A 302 21.19 16.37 -10.81
C PHE A 302 22.11 16.25 -12.04
N TRP A 303 23.04 15.28 -12.04
CA TRP A 303 23.92 15.03 -13.19
C TRP A 303 23.19 14.42 -14.40
N TRP A 304 22.22 13.53 -14.17
CA TRP A 304 21.43 12.90 -15.24
C TRP A 304 20.44 13.88 -15.91
N ARG A 305 19.91 14.85 -15.15
CA ARG A 305 18.93 15.87 -15.59
C ARG A 305 19.52 17.05 -16.36
N GLY A 306 20.81 17.02 -16.72
CA GLY A 306 21.42 17.96 -17.68
C GLY A 306 20.91 17.81 -19.13
N ARG A 307 19.97 16.90 -19.40
CA ARG A 307 19.27 16.72 -20.69
C ARG A 307 17.78 17.01 -20.54
N SER A 308 17.18 17.54 -21.61
CA SER A 308 15.88 18.22 -21.61
C SER A 308 14.69 17.39 -21.10
N PRO A 309 13.59 18.03 -20.64
CA PRO A 309 12.37 17.38 -20.12
C PRO A 309 11.63 16.42 -21.07
N THR A 310 12.08 16.30 -22.32
CA THR A 310 11.48 15.48 -23.38
C THR A 310 11.81 13.99 -23.31
N GLU A 311 12.66 13.55 -22.37
CA GLU A 311 13.08 12.14 -22.25
C GLU A 311 12.29 11.31 -21.22
N TYR A 312 11.40 11.91 -20.41
CA TYR A 312 10.55 11.16 -19.45
C TYR A 312 9.55 10.21 -20.14
N ASP A 313 9.23 10.44 -21.42
CA ASP A 313 8.24 9.67 -22.19
C ASP A 313 8.82 8.45 -22.96
N ARG A 314 10.10 8.10 -22.76
CA ARG A 314 10.76 7.03 -23.56
C ARG A 314 11.28 5.80 -22.80
N THR A 315 10.94 5.60 -21.54
CA THR A 315 11.34 4.38 -20.81
C THR A 315 10.19 3.74 -20.05
#